data_AF-A0A956SQT2-F1
#
_entry.id   AF-A0A956SQT2-F1
#
_cell.length_a   1.000
_cell.length_b   1.000
_cell.length_c   1.000
_cell.angle_alpha   90.00
_cell.angle_beta   90.00
_cell.angle_gamma   90.00
#
_symmetry.space_group_name_H-M   'P 1'
#
loop_
_entity.id
_entity.type
_entity.pdbx_description
1 polymer ?
#
loop_
_entity_poly.entity_id
_entity_poly.type
_entity_poly.pdbx_seq_one_letter_code
_entity_poly.pdbx_strand_id
1 'polypeptide(L)'
;MRALIVALALAPATLLAQQPRTLDLGRPTATHAEPFGLIGGLRERQDGTVLIADPTDGVLRQLDRTLARATVVGGTGSGPGEYKQPDAVWALPADSTLLVDLGNNRLVRLGPDNGFGSYRPIIAGEGPGQMQLMLVRGVDARGRLYFRGMPSPGGEADSLPVQRAGTNGENPQTVAMLKGPEMKTTTSGGPNNRSTSSQQVPLSPTDGWAVSRAGLVYLVRANDYHVEVITPTGAVVRGAPIAYEPVRITDAEKEEFLTESRRQGGLSIGVQNENGQMSFSLGRGAPRSDRTRELPWPETKPPFDAGDLWVDGLERLWVRRHLEAGQPPRYDIFTPNGQRVAMVTLGANRRVIGMGEGTLYVARNDDDDLQYLERYVLPR
;
A
#
# COMPACT_ATOMS: atom_id res chain seq x y z
N MET A 1 -31.46 -58.04 -33.09
CA MET A 1 -31.15 -56.62 -32.78
C MET A 1 -30.27 -56.59 -31.54
N ARG A 2 -28.97 -56.30 -31.68
CA ARG A 2 -28.06 -56.04 -30.55
C ARG A 2 -27.68 -54.56 -30.63
N ALA A 3 -28.12 -53.78 -29.64
CA ALA A 3 -27.83 -52.36 -29.55
C ALA A 3 -26.36 -52.16 -29.18
N LEU A 4 -25.62 -51.44 -30.01
CA LEU A 4 -24.24 -51.04 -29.76
C LEU A 4 -24.29 -49.76 -28.89
N ILE A 5 -23.92 -49.88 -27.62
CA ILE A 5 -23.74 -48.72 -26.73
C ILE A 5 -22.34 -48.16 -27.04
N VAL A 6 -22.29 -46.99 -27.64
CA VAL A 6 -21.05 -46.20 -27.80
C VAL A 6 -20.84 -45.43 -26.50
N ALA A 7 -19.87 -45.87 -25.70
CA ALA A 7 -19.41 -45.11 -24.55
C ALA A 7 -18.52 -43.95 -25.03
N LEU A 8 -19.04 -42.72 -24.97
CA LEU A 8 -18.26 -41.51 -25.17
C LEU A 8 -17.37 -41.31 -23.93
N ALA A 9 -16.08 -41.63 -24.04
CA ALA A 9 -15.11 -41.27 -23.02
C ALA A 9 -14.86 -39.75 -23.06
N LEU A 10 -15.46 -38.99 -22.15
CA LEU A 10 -15.05 -37.62 -21.87
C LEU A 10 -13.67 -37.67 -21.20
N ALA A 11 -12.63 -37.35 -21.95
CA ALA A 11 -11.32 -37.04 -21.36
C ALA A 11 -11.45 -35.74 -20.55
N PRO A 12 -10.93 -35.66 -19.31
CA PRO A 12 -10.87 -34.40 -18.58
C PRO A 12 -9.93 -33.47 -19.34
N ALA A 13 -10.48 -32.36 -19.85
CA ALA A 13 -9.67 -31.26 -20.35
C ALA A 13 -8.90 -30.68 -19.18
N THR A 14 -7.64 -31.10 -19.03
CA THR A 14 -6.67 -30.41 -18.18
C THR A 14 -6.46 -29.04 -18.82
N LEU A 15 -7.09 -28.02 -18.25
CA LEU A 15 -6.75 -26.63 -18.52
C LEU A 15 -5.27 -26.47 -18.18
N LEU A 16 -4.40 -26.49 -19.20
CA LEU A 16 -3.04 -26.01 -19.07
C LEU A 16 -3.14 -24.60 -18.52
N ALA A 17 -2.67 -24.38 -17.29
CA ALA A 17 -2.55 -23.05 -16.74
C ALA A 17 -1.71 -22.23 -17.72
N GLN A 18 -2.33 -21.26 -18.38
CA GLN A 18 -1.66 -20.44 -19.37
C GLN A 18 -0.55 -19.68 -18.64
N GLN A 19 0.70 -19.88 -19.06
CA GLN A 19 1.83 -19.14 -18.47
C GLN A 19 1.54 -17.64 -18.56
N PRO A 20 1.84 -16.86 -17.51
CA PRO A 20 1.57 -15.43 -17.54
C PRO A 20 2.33 -14.78 -18.69
N ARG A 21 1.69 -13.83 -19.36
CA ARG A 21 2.35 -13.07 -20.42
C ARG A 21 3.33 -12.08 -19.80
N THR A 22 4.49 -11.88 -20.44
CA THR A 22 5.38 -10.78 -20.05
C THR A 22 4.91 -9.52 -20.77
N LEU A 23 4.61 -8.47 -20.01
CA LEU A 23 4.22 -7.17 -20.55
C LEU A 23 5.41 -6.22 -20.49
N ASP A 24 5.67 -5.55 -21.61
CA ASP A 24 6.65 -4.48 -21.72
C ASP A 24 5.96 -3.12 -21.58
N LEU A 25 6.46 -2.28 -20.68
CA LEU A 25 5.96 -0.91 -20.49
C LEU A 25 6.53 0.07 -21.52
N GLY A 26 7.58 -0.31 -22.24
CA GLY A 26 8.34 0.59 -23.11
C GLY A 26 9.07 1.68 -22.32
N ARG A 27 9.20 2.86 -22.93
CA ARG A 27 9.84 4.03 -22.29
C ARG A 27 8.80 4.91 -21.59
N PRO A 28 9.20 5.70 -20.59
CA PRO A 28 8.35 6.74 -20.05
C PRO A 28 7.81 7.66 -21.16
N THR A 29 6.52 7.95 -21.10
CA THR A 29 5.86 8.98 -21.92
C THR A 29 6.12 10.39 -21.43
N ALA A 30 6.46 10.55 -20.15
CA ALA A 30 6.88 11.81 -19.53
C ALA A 30 7.71 11.53 -18.28
N THR A 31 8.60 12.47 -17.95
CA THR A 31 9.41 12.46 -16.74
C THR A 31 9.43 13.87 -16.16
N HIS A 32 9.14 14.00 -14.87
CA HIS A 32 9.32 15.29 -14.18
C HIS A 32 10.82 15.54 -13.99
N ALA A 33 11.29 16.73 -14.39
CA ALA A 33 12.71 17.04 -14.42
C ALA A 33 13.31 17.23 -13.03
N GLU A 34 12.53 17.75 -12.07
CA GLU A 34 13.00 18.03 -10.72
C GLU A 34 12.77 16.83 -9.79
N PRO A 35 13.70 16.57 -8.85
CA PRO A 35 13.51 15.53 -7.85
C PRO A 35 12.50 15.93 -6.77
N PHE A 36 11.99 14.91 -6.09
CA PHE A 36 11.18 14.99 -4.88
C PHE A 36 12.00 14.50 -3.68
N GLY A 37 11.74 15.06 -2.50
CA GLY A 37 12.33 14.56 -1.25
C GLY A 37 11.79 13.16 -0.91
N LEU A 38 10.49 12.95 -1.04
CA LEU A 38 9.85 11.64 -1.00
C LEU A 38 8.50 11.71 -1.74
N ILE A 39 8.26 10.82 -2.72
CA ILE A 39 6.91 10.67 -3.26
C ILE A 39 6.11 9.80 -2.29
N GLY A 40 5.39 10.43 -1.36
CA GLY A 40 4.58 9.77 -0.33
C GLY A 40 3.26 9.22 -0.87
N GLY A 41 2.64 9.95 -1.81
CA GLY A 41 1.46 9.48 -2.54
C GLY A 41 1.20 10.33 -3.78
N LEU A 42 0.61 9.70 -4.80
CA LEU A 42 0.27 10.32 -6.06
C LEU A 42 -1.19 10.06 -6.42
N ARG A 43 -1.87 11.09 -6.93
CA ARG A 43 -3.22 10.99 -7.51
C ARG A 43 -3.28 11.70 -8.86
N GLU A 44 -3.66 10.99 -9.91
CA GLU A 44 -4.12 11.60 -11.16
C GLU A 44 -5.57 12.09 -11.03
N ARG A 45 -5.84 13.27 -11.57
CA ARG A 45 -7.16 13.91 -11.61
C ARG A 45 -7.82 13.71 -12.97
N GLN A 46 -9.14 13.91 -13.05
CA GLN A 46 -9.88 13.75 -14.31
C GLN A 46 -9.39 14.67 -15.43
N ASP A 47 -8.86 15.84 -15.06
CA ASP A 47 -8.23 16.76 -15.99
C ASP A 47 -6.77 16.39 -16.30
N GLY A 48 -6.29 15.20 -15.95
CA GLY A 48 -4.93 14.72 -16.19
C GLY A 48 -3.83 15.45 -15.42
N THR A 49 -4.15 16.40 -14.54
CA THR A 49 -3.19 16.94 -13.59
C THR A 49 -2.91 15.92 -12.49
N VAL A 50 -1.76 16.04 -11.83
CA VAL A 50 -1.30 15.07 -10.85
C VAL A 50 -1.01 15.76 -9.53
N LEU A 51 -1.65 15.33 -8.44
CA LEU A 51 -1.31 15.75 -7.09
C LEU A 51 -0.28 14.80 -6.49
N ILE A 52 0.75 15.36 -5.86
CA ILE A 52 1.85 14.64 -5.23
C ILE A 52 2.06 15.16 -3.82
N ALA A 53 1.94 14.27 -2.85
CA ALA A 53 2.30 14.53 -1.47
C ALA A 53 3.81 14.27 -1.29
N ASP A 54 4.56 15.32 -0.94
CA ASP A 54 5.97 15.23 -0.57
C ASP A 54 6.13 15.50 0.94
N PRO A 55 6.06 14.46 1.79
CA PRO A 55 6.16 14.63 3.23
C PRO A 55 7.56 15.03 3.71
N THR A 56 8.61 14.80 2.92
CA THR A 56 9.99 15.20 3.28
C THR A 56 10.15 16.71 3.10
N ASP A 57 9.71 17.24 1.96
CA ASP A 57 9.71 18.69 1.71
C ASP A 57 8.55 19.40 2.44
N GLY A 58 7.58 18.65 2.94
CA GLY A 58 6.40 19.18 3.63
C GLY A 58 5.48 19.93 2.69
N VAL A 59 5.36 19.53 1.42
CA VAL A 59 4.57 20.24 0.39
C VAL A 59 3.66 19.30 -0.41
N LEU A 60 2.48 19.82 -0.77
CA LEU A 60 1.58 19.22 -1.75
C LEU A 60 1.81 19.94 -3.09
N ARG A 61 2.20 19.19 -4.12
CA ARG A 61 2.47 19.74 -5.46
C ARG A 61 1.39 19.29 -6.43
N GLN A 62 0.95 20.19 -7.32
CA GLN A 62 0.16 19.85 -8.50
C GLN A 62 1.05 19.96 -9.74
N LEU A 63 1.19 18.87 -10.48
CA LEU A 63 1.85 18.84 -11.76
C LEU A 63 0.83 18.95 -12.89
N ASP A 64 1.21 19.63 -13.98
CA ASP A 64 0.43 19.67 -15.21
C ASP A 64 0.39 18.32 -15.93
N ARG A 65 -0.45 18.22 -16.97
CA ARG A 65 -0.63 16.99 -17.76
C ARG A 65 0.66 16.52 -18.45
N THR A 66 1.65 17.37 -18.64
CA THR A 66 2.93 17.00 -19.27
C THR A 66 3.98 16.61 -18.23
N LEU A 67 3.67 16.74 -16.93
CA LEU A 67 4.61 16.64 -15.81
C LEU A 67 5.76 17.67 -15.88
N ALA A 68 5.59 18.73 -16.67
CA ALA A 68 6.66 19.71 -16.89
C ALA A 68 6.64 20.82 -15.84
N ARG A 69 5.45 21.22 -15.37
CA ARG A 69 5.28 22.32 -14.42
C ARG A 69 4.64 21.82 -13.14
N ALA A 70 5.21 22.23 -12.01
CA ALA A 70 4.67 21.98 -10.68
C ALA A 70 4.30 23.30 -10.00
N THR A 71 3.16 23.32 -9.31
CA THR A 71 2.76 24.42 -8.41
C THR A 71 2.47 23.87 -7.02
N VAL A 72 2.80 24.64 -5.99
CA VAL A 72 2.43 24.28 -4.60
C VAL A 72 0.94 24.54 -4.40
N VAL A 73 0.27 23.64 -3.68
CA VAL A 73 -1.15 23.73 -3.32
C VAL A 73 -1.24 23.94 -1.83
N GLY A 74 -1.87 25.03 -1.36
CA GLY A 74 -2.00 25.33 0.07
C GLY A 74 -0.73 25.92 0.69
N GLY A 75 -0.67 25.92 2.03
CA GLY A 75 0.43 26.47 2.81
C GLY A 75 0.88 25.57 3.97
N THR A 76 1.97 25.95 4.64
CA THR A 76 2.48 25.22 5.81
C THR A 76 1.83 25.74 7.10
N GLY A 77 1.28 24.85 7.92
CA GLY A 77 0.68 25.20 9.20
C GLY A 77 -0.50 24.29 9.59
N SER A 78 -1.38 24.80 10.45
CA SER A 78 -2.53 24.05 10.99
C SER A 78 -3.89 24.72 10.68
N GLY A 79 -3.87 25.93 10.12
CA GLY A 79 -5.06 26.71 9.80
C GLY A 79 -5.81 26.23 8.54
N PRO A 80 -6.86 26.98 8.14
CA PRO A 80 -7.56 26.76 6.88
C PRO A 80 -6.62 26.89 5.69
N GLY A 81 -6.63 25.92 4.77
CA GLY A 81 -5.73 25.94 3.61
C GLY A 81 -4.30 25.47 3.88
N GLU A 82 -3.99 25.07 5.10
CA GLU A 82 -2.63 24.69 5.51
C GLU A 82 -2.48 23.18 5.81
N TYR A 83 -1.24 22.67 5.82
CA TYR A 83 -0.89 21.34 6.30
C TYR A 83 0.51 21.33 6.94
N LYS A 84 0.86 20.28 7.71
CA LYS A 84 2.21 20.14 8.29
C LYS A 84 3.04 19.06 7.60
N GLN A 85 2.42 17.95 7.25
CA GLN A 85 3.13 16.84 6.59
C GLN A 85 2.15 16.13 5.66
N PRO A 86 1.99 16.60 4.41
CA PRO A 86 1.14 15.97 3.42
C PRO A 86 1.76 14.62 3.05
N ASP A 87 1.07 13.54 3.39
CA ASP A 87 1.63 12.19 3.43
C ASP A 87 1.17 11.32 2.27
N ALA A 88 -0.12 11.40 1.97
CA ALA A 88 -0.76 10.68 0.88
C ALA A 88 -1.96 11.48 0.36
N VAL A 89 -2.30 11.22 -0.91
CA VAL A 89 -3.50 11.77 -1.56
C VAL A 89 -4.31 10.64 -2.19
N TRP A 90 -5.62 10.66 -1.98
CA TRP A 90 -6.54 9.66 -2.53
C TRP A 90 -7.67 10.31 -3.31
N ALA A 91 -8.16 9.64 -4.34
CA ALA A 91 -9.35 10.09 -5.07
C ALA A 91 -10.61 9.95 -4.21
N LEU A 92 -11.47 10.96 -4.26
CA LEU A 92 -12.83 10.96 -3.73
C LEU A 92 -13.82 11.24 -4.88
N PRO A 93 -15.13 10.99 -4.65
CA PRO A 93 -16.17 11.35 -5.61
C PRO A 93 -16.15 12.84 -6.01
N ALA A 94 -16.68 13.14 -7.19
CA ALA A 94 -16.71 14.49 -7.77
C ALA A 94 -15.31 15.12 -7.92
N ASP A 95 -14.32 14.32 -8.31
CA ASP A 95 -12.90 14.68 -8.50
C ASP A 95 -12.22 15.31 -7.27
N SER A 96 -12.82 15.21 -6.09
CA SER A 96 -12.25 15.69 -4.83
C SER A 96 -11.07 14.83 -4.37
N THR A 97 -10.17 15.37 -3.56
CA THR A 97 -9.01 14.66 -3.00
C THR A 97 -9.20 14.44 -1.51
N LEU A 98 -8.81 13.28 -0.99
CA LEU A 98 -8.51 13.13 0.44
C LEU A 98 -7.00 13.34 0.62
N LEU A 99 -6.62 14.38 1.35
CA LEU A 99 -5.25 14.60 1.82
C LEU A 99 -5.09 13.97 3.20
N VAL A 100 -4.07 13.12 3.36
CA VAL A 100 -3.60 12.65 4.67
C VAL A 100 -2.55 13.64 5.16
N ASP A 101 -2.92 14.51 6.09
CA ASP A 101 -2.02 15.48 6.71
C ASP A 101 -1.54 14.91 8.05
N LEU A 102 -0.47 14.10 7.97
CA LEU A 102 0.02 13.30 9.08
C LEU A 102 0.48 14.19 10.25
N GLY A 103 1.12 15.31 9.94
CA GLY A 103 1.68 16.24 10.93
C GLY A 103 0.62 16.99 11.74
N ASN A 104 -0.60 17.11 11.21
CA ASN A 104 -1.76 17.62 11.95
C ASN A 104 -2.72 16.50 12.39
N ASN A 105 -2.35 15.22 12.24
CA ASN A 105 -3.17 14.05 12.60
C ASN A 105 -4.59 14.11 11.99
N ARG A 106 -4.72 14.56 10.73
CA ARG A 106 -6.02 14.79 10.09
C ARG A 106 -6.11 14.30 8.65
N LEU A 107 -7.32 13.91 8.26
CA LEU A 107 -7.74 13.66 6.89
C LEU A 107 -8.50 14.88 6.41
N VAL A 108 -8.05 15.54 5.34
CA VAL A 108 -8.64 16.77 4.80
C VAL A 108 -9.25 16.49 3.42
N ARG A 109 -10.47 16.95 3.17
CA ARG A 109 -11.08 16.90 1.84
C ARG A 109 -10.70 18.15 1.05
N LEU A 110 -10.08 17.98 -0.12
CA LEU A 110 -9.85 19.05 -1.10
C LEU A 110 -10.91 18.95 -2.21
N GLY A 111 -11.45 20.08 -2.63
CA GLY A 111 -12.30 20.17 -3.82
C GLY A 111 -11.52 19.95 -5.13
N PRO A 112 -12.21 19.84 -6.27
CA PRO A 112 -11.58 19.78 -7.59
C PRO A 112 -10.85 21.08 -7.98
N ASP A 113 -11.02 22.16 -7.25
CA ASP A 113 -10.27 23.41 -7.38
C ASP A 113 -9.10 23.50 -6.37
N ASN A 114 -8.79 22.39 -5.69
CA ASN A 114 -7.91 22.32 -4.53
C ASN A 114 -8.39 23.13 -3.30
N GLY A 115 -9.67 23.55 -3.26
CA GLY A 115 -10.24 24.22 -2.11
C GLY A 115 -10.26 23.30 -0.88
N PHE A 116 -9.64 23.74 0.22
CA PHE A 116 -9.60 22.98 1.47
C PHE A 116 -10.97 23.01 2.15
N GLY A 117 -11.57 21.83 2.33
CA GLY A 117 -12.89 21.64 2.91
C GLY A 117 -12.85 21.02 4.30
N SER A 118 -13.80 20.12 4.56
CA SER A 118 -13.92 19.44 5.85
C SER A 118 -12.69 18.58 6.18
N TYR A 119 -12.44 18.41 7.47
CA TYR A 119 -11.43 17.48 7.97
C TYR A 119 -11.99 16.61 9.09
N ARG A 120 -11.30 15.50 9.36
CA ARG A 120 -11.53 14.61 10.51
C ARG A 120 -10.20 14.06 11.02
N PRO A 121 -10.09 13.66 12.29
CA PRO A 121 -8.84 13.14 12.82
C PRO A 121 -8.51 11.77 12.20
N ILE A 122 -7.21 11.46 12.06
CA ILE A 122 -6.73 10.12 11.67
C ILE A 122 -6.92 9.16 12.85
N ILE A 123 -6.72 9.64 14.07
CA ILE A 123 -6.93 8.88 15.31
C ILE A 123 -8.26 9.30 15.93
N ALA A 124 -9.19 8.36 16.04
CA ALA A 124 -10.54 8.59 16.56
C ALA A 124 -10.93 7.56 17.62
N GLY A 125 -11.95 7.86 18.42
CA GLY A 125 -12.47 6.96 19.48
C GLY A 125 -12.02 7.35 20.89
N GLU A 126 -12.90 7.14 21.87
CA GLU A 126 -12.67 7.50 23.27
C GLU A 126 -12.39 6.25 24.11
N GLY A 127 -11.18 6.16 24.65
CA GLY A 127 -10.81 5.15 25.64
C GLY A 127 -10.20 3.84 25.11
N PRO A 128 -9.66 3.01 26.02
CA PRO A 128 -8.98 1.76 25.66
C PRO A 128 -9.91 0.80 24.89
N GLY A 129 -9.44 0.30 23.75
CA GLY A 129 -10.20 -0.66 22.92
C GLY A 129 -11.19 -0.04 21.92
N GLN A 130 -11.45 1.27 21.99
CA GLN A 130 -12.31 1.98 21.03
C GLN A 130 -11.54 2.83 20.02
N MET A 131 -10.23 3.00 20.24
CA MET A 131 -9.39 3.79 19.36
C MET A 131 -9.26 3.16 17.98
N GLN A 132 -9.30 4.02 16.97
CA GLN A 132 -9.21 3.67 15.57
C GLN A 132 -8.10 4.51 14.95
N LEU A 133 -7.24 3.86 14.16
CA LEU A 133 -6.17 4.49 13.42
C LEU A 133 -6.50 4.42 11.92
N MET A 134 -7.04 5.51 11.38
CA MET A 134 -7.54 5.59 10.00
C MET A 134 -6.42 5.93 9.00
N LEU A 135 -5.36 5.12 8.97
CA LEU A 135 -4.31 5.21 7.96
C LEU A 135 -4.81 4.62 6.64
N VAL A 136 -5.45 5.48 5.85
CA VAL A 136 -6.09 5.10 4.57
C VAL A 136 -5.06 4.51 3.61
N ARG A 137 -5.36 3.31 3.08
CA ARG A 137 -4.59 2.65 2.01
C ARG A 137 -5.41 2.42 0.73
N GLY A 138 -6.70 2.79 0.73
CA GLY A 138 -7.53 2.65 -0.45
C GLY A 138 -8.85 3.39 -0.32
N VAL A 139 -9.37 3.86 -1.44
CA VAL A 139 -10.68 4.51 -1.55
C VAL A 139 -11.39 3.98 -2.79
N ASP A 140 -12.65 3.56 -2.63
CA ASP A 140 -13.45 3.11 -3.78
C ASP A 140 -14.24 4.26 -4.43
N ALA A 141 -14.89 3.98 -5.57
CA ALA A 141 -15.64 4.98 -6.33
C ALA A 141 -16.84 5.59 -5.58
N ARG A 142 -17.27 4.98 -4.46
CA ARG A 142 -18.31 5.54 -3.57
C ARG A 142 -17.71 6.44 -2.49
N GLY A 143 -16.39 6.62 -2.45
CA GLY A 143 -15.69 7.41 -1.45
C GLY A 143 -15.51 6.70 -0.11
N ARG A 144 -15.74 5.37 -0.04
CA ARG A 144 -15.52 4.62 1.20
C ARG A 144 -14.03 4.45 1.42
N LEU A 145 -13.59 4.71 2.64
CA LEU A 145 -12.20 4.64 3.05
C LEU A 145 -11.87 3.24 3.55
N TYR A 146 -10.73 2.71 3.15
CA TYR A 146 -10.22 1.42 3.60
C TYR A 146 -8.88 1.60 4.29
N PHE A 147 -8.75 0.97 5.46
CA PHE A 147 -7.55 1.05 6.29
C PHE A 147 -7.43 -0.23 7.10
N ARG A 148 -6.22 -0.46 7.62
CA ARG A 148 -5.94 -1.59 8.50
C ARG A 148 -6.26 -1.17 9.94
N GLY A 149 -7.14 -1.89 10.60
CA GLY A 149 -7.41 -1.70 12.03
C GLY A 149 -6.28 -2.26 12.89
N MET A 150 -6.37 -2.00 14.19
CA MET A 150 -5.48 -2.63 15.19
C MET A 150 -5.96 -4.06 15.49
N PRO A 151 -5.09 -4.94 16.02
CA PRO A 151 -5.52 -6.23 16.53
C PRO A 151 -6.69 -6.07 17.53
N SER A 152 -7.69 -6.94 17.43
CA SER A 152 -8.82 -6.94 18.37
C SER A 152 -8.34 -7.35 19.77
N PRO A 153 -8.82 -6.71 20.85
CA PRO A 153 -8.54 -7.18 22.21
C PRO A 153 -8.94 -8.64 22.40
N GLY A 154 -7.99 -9.49 22.83
CA GLY A 154 -8.22 -10.93 23.02
C GLY A 154 -8.20 -11.78 21.72
N GLY A 155 -7.99 -11.17 20.56
CA GLY A 155 -7.74 -11.88 19.30
C GLY A 155 -6.30 -12.35 19.17
N GLU A 156 -6.01 -13.15 18.14
CA GLU A 156 -4.64 -13.52 17.79
C GLU A 156 -3.83 -12.26 17.46
N ALA A 157 -2.62 -12.16 18.01
CA ALA A 157 -1.81 -10.94 17.94
C ALA A 157 -1.42 -10.56 16.51
N ASP A 158 -1.34 -11.53 15.60
CA ASP A 158 -1.06 -11.35 14.18
C ASP A 158 -2.33 -11.29 13.33
N SER A 159 -3.54 -11.34 13.90
CA SER A 159 -4.78 -11.18 13.14
C SER A 159 -5.19 -9.71 13.05
N LEU A 160 -5.06 -9.12 11.85
CA LEU A 160 -5.35 -7.70 11.60
C LEU A 160 -6.61 -7.51 10.74
N PRO A 161 -7.60 -6.71 11.17
CA PRO A 161 -8.78 -6.43 10.37
C PRO A 161 -8.48 -5.42 9.25
N VAL A 162 -8.97 -5.68 8.05
CA VAL A 162 -9.19 -4.61 7.05
C VAL A 162 -10.56 -4.01 7.32
N GLN A 163 -10.59 -2.71 7.55
CA GLN A 163 -11.79 -1.98 7.88
C GLN A 163 -12.19 -1.04 6.74
N ARG A 164 -13.50 -0.87 6.57
CA ARG A 164 -14.14 0.03 5.62
C ARG A 164 -15.02 1.01 6.36
N ALA A 165 -14.83 2.31 6.14
CA ALA A 165 -15.67 3.36 6.72
C ALA A 165 -16.24 4.28 5.65
N GLY A 166 -17.45 4.81 5.89
CA GLY A 166 -18.01 5.88 5.08
C GLY A 166 -17.28 7.23 5.29
N THR A 167 -17.70 8.24 4.53
CA THR A 167 -17.23 9.62 4.75
C THR A 167 -17.93 10.33 5.92
N ASN A 168 -19.04 9.77 6.41
CA ASN A 168 -20.00 10.47 7.28
C ASN A 168 -19.92 10.03 8.76
N GLY A 169 -18.78 9.51 9.22
CA GLY A 169 -18.58 9.15 10.63
C GLY A 169 -19.27 7.84 11.07
N GLU A 170 -19.66 7.00 10.11
CA GLU A 170 -20.13 5.63 10.41
C GLU A 170 -19.01 4.80 11.05
N ASN A 171 -19.38 3.93 11.98
CA ASN A 171 -18.43 2.97 12.56
C ASN A 171 -17.84 2.09 11.45
N PRO A 172 -16.51 1.90 11.42
CA PRO A 172 -15.89 1.08 10.39
C PRO A 172 -16.35 -0.37 10.49
N GLN A 173 -16.56 -0.97 9.33
CA GLN A 173 -16.93 -2.37 9.19
C GLN A 173 -15.70 -3.20 8.82
N THR A 174 -15.46 -4.30 9.53
CA THR A 174 -14.44 -5.26 9.13
C THR A 174 -14.91 -5.98 7.86
N VAL A 175 -14.08 -5.92 6.82
CA VAL A 175 -14.36 -6.54 5.51
C VAL A 175 -13.42 -7.71 5.18
N ALA A 176 -12.30 -7.83 5.90
CA ALA A 176 -11.37 -8.95 5.78
C ALA A 176 -10.52 -9.10 7.05
N MET A 177 -9.92 -10.28 7.21
CA MET A 177 -8.86 -10.54 8.19
C MET A 177 -7.56 -10.90 7.46
N LEU A 178 -6.45 -10.38 7.97
CA LEU A 178 -5.10 -10.58 7.46
C LEU A 178 -4.24 -11.25 8.51
N LYS A 179 -3.32 -12.11 8.06
CA LYS A 179 -2.11 -12.38 8.82
C LYS A 179 -1.17 -11.17 8.76
N GLY A 180 -0.91 -10.55 9.89
CA GLY A 180 0.00 -9.43 10.08
C GLY A 180 1.46 -9.87 10.17
N PRO A 181 2.39 -8.89 10.22
CA PRO A 181 3.80 -9.17 10.43
C PRO A 181 4.03 -9.71 11.84
N GLU A 182 5.06 -10.53 11.99
CA GLU A 182 5.54 -10.89 13.31
C GLU A 182 6.10 -9.64 14.01
N MET A 183 5.85 -9.53 15.31
CA MET A 183 6.24 -8.36 16.12
C MET A 183 7.22 -8.76 17.23
N LYS A 184 8.41 -8.15 17.24
CA LYS A 184 9.35 -8.24 18.36
C LYS A 184 9.04 -7.14 19.36
N THR A 185 8.53 -7.52 20.53
CA THR A 185 8.24 -6.59 21.63
C THR A 185 9.32 -6.65 22.69
N THR A 186 9.92 -5.49 22.99
CA THR A 186 10.86 -5.32 24.10
C THR A 186 10.26 -4.38 25.12
N THR A 187 10.15 -4.83 26.36
CA THR A 187 9.78 -3.98 27.50
C THR A 187 11.04 -3.63 28.29
N SER A 188 11.20 -2.36 28.64
CA SER A 188 12.23 -1.87 29.55
C SER A 188 11.64 -0.92 30.60
N GLY A 189 12.44 -0.59 31.62
CA GLY A 189 12.07 0.35 32.66
C GLY A 189 11.70 -0.30 34.00
N GLY A 190 11.22 0.52 34.94
CA GLY A 190 10.87 0.11 36.31
C GLY A 190 9.37 0.17 36.57
N PRO A 191 8.92 -0.12 37.81
CA PRO A 191 7.49 -0.20 38.16
C PRO A 191 6.65 1.03 37.78
N ASN A 192 7.26 2.22 37.82
CA ASN A 192 6.58 3.51 37.59
C ASN A 192 6.92 4.15 36.24
N ASN A 193 7.80 3.55 35.44
CA ASN A 193 8.17 4.07 34.12
C ASN A 193 8.50 2.89 33.21
N ARG A 194 7.49 2.42 32.49
CA ARG A 194 7.58 1.28 31.57
C ARG A 194 7.60 1.79 30.13
N SER A 195 8.65 1.46 29.40
CA SER A 195 8.73 1.70 27.96
C SER A 195 8.56 0.37 27.22
N THR A 196 7.66 0.33 26.25
CA THR A 196 7.47 -0.83 25.38
C THR A 196 7.76 -0.42 23.95
N SER A 197 8.72 -1.09 23.32
CA SER A 197 9.02 -0.94 21.91
C SER A 197 8.59 -2.20 21.17
N SER A 198 7.69 -2.04 20.21
CA SER A 198 7.29 -3.11 19.30
C SER A 198 7.84 -2.80 17.91
N GLN A 199 8.64 -3.70 17.38
CA GLN A 199 9.25 -3.59 16.05
C GLN A 199 8.76 -4.74 15.20
N GLN A 200 8.42 -4.46 13.94
CA GLN A 200 8.12 -5.52 12.98
C GLN A 200 9.37 -6.34 12.71
N VAL A 201 9.22 -7.66 12.68
CA VAL A 201 10.25 -8.55 12.19
C VAL A 201 10.36 -8.36 10.67
N PRO A 202 11.52 -7.89 10.15
CA PRO A 202 11.71 -7.66 8.73
C PRO A 202 11.43 -8.92 7.92
N LEU A 203 10.75 -8.77 6.78
CA LEU A 203 10.48 -9.85 5.84
C LEU A 203 9.75 -11.06 6.47
N SER A 204 9.05 -10.88 7.61
CA SER A 204 8.16 -11.92 8.14
C SER A 204 6.95 -12.11 7.20
N PRO A 205 6.50 -13.36 6.94
CA PRO A 205 5.38 -13.60 6.03
C PRO A 205 4.09 -12.92 6.49
N THR A 206 3.64 -11.93 5.71
CA THR A 206 2.52 -11.03 6.01
C THR A 206 1.56 -11.00 4.82
N ASP A 207 0.26 -11.08 5.08
CA ASP A 207 -0.75 -10.95 4.03
C ASP A 207 -0.80 -9.52 3.48
N GLY A 208 -0.87 -9.44 2.16
CA GLY A 208 -1.05 -8.21 1.41
C GLY A 208 -2.53 -7.88 1.21
N TRP A 209 -2.85 -6.60 1.04
CA TRP A 209 -4.19 -6.20 0.60
C TRP A 209 -4.19 -4.91 -0.19
N ALA A 210 -5.16 -4.79 -1.11
CA ALA A 210 -5.42 -3.59 -1.88
C ALA A 210 -6.92 -3.49 -2.22
N VAL A 211 -7.37 -2.29 -2.58
CA VAL A 211 -8.78 -2.03 -2.89
C VAL A 211 -8.90 -1.37 -4.25
N SER A 212 -9.87 -1.84 -5.02
CA SER A 212 -10.18 -1.35 -6.35
C SER A 212 -11.21 -0.22 -6.35
N ARG A 213 -11.38 0.45 -7.49
CA ARG A 213 -12.40 1.49 -7.63
C ARG A 213 -13.81 0.91 -7.55
N ALA A 214 -14.04 -0.32 -7.99
CA ALA A 214 -15.33 -1.00 -7.85
C ALA A 214 -15.63 -1.42 -6.39
N GLY A 215 -14.62 -1.36 -5.49
CA GLY A 215 -14.74 -1.79 -4.10
C GLY A 215 -14.52 -3.29 -3.90
N LEU A 216 -13.86 -3.96 -4.86
CA LEU A 216 -13.24 -5.27 -4.63
C LEU A 216 -12.09 -5.11 -3.63
N VAL A 217 -12.02 -6.00 -2.64
CA VAL A 217 -10.90 -6.10 -1.70
C VAL A 217 -10.06 -7.30 -2.10
N TYR A 218 -8.84 -7.06 -2.55
CA TYR A 218 -7.85 -8.08 -2.85
C TYR A 218 -7.09 -8.44 -1.59
N LEU A 219 -6.95 -9.73 -1.32
CA LEU A 219 -6.10 -10.28 -0.25
C LEU A 219 -5.05 -11.17 -0.91
N VAL A 220 -3.78 -10.88 -0.68
CA VAL A 220 -2.66 -11.69 -1.16
C VAL A 220 -2.16 -12.50 0.02
N ARG A 221 -2.34 -13.82 -0.02
CA ARG A 221 -2.00 -14.69 1.11
C ARG A 221 -0.54 -15.08 1.07
N ALA A 222 0.19 -14.83 2.15
CA ALA A 222 1.65 -15.08 2.20
C ALA A 222 2.02 -16.56 2.33
N ASN A 223 1.11 -17.41 2.81
CA ASN A 223 1.41 -18.81 3.13
C ASN A 223 1.76 -19.66 1.89
N ASP A 224 0.99 -19.53 0.83
CA ASP A 224 1.08 -20.33 -0.40
C ASP A 224 0.97 -19.46 -1.67
N TYR A 225 1.05 -18.15 -1.51
CA TYR A 225 1.01 -17.15 -2.56
C TYR A 225 -0.20 -17.32 -3.52
N HIS A 226 -1.39 -17.07 -2.99
CA HIS A 226 -2.60 -16.94 -3.79
C HIS A 226 -3.31 -15.60 -3.53
N VAL A 227 -4.25 -15.27 -4.41
CA VAL A 227 -5.10 -14.08 -4.28
C VAL A 227 -6.53 -14.49 -4.00
N GLU A 228 -7.09 -13.96 -2.92
CA GLU A 228 -8.53 -13.95 -2.68
C GLU A 228 -9.09 -12.58 -3.06
N VAL A 229 -10.31 -12.56 -3.58
CA VAL A 229 -11.03 -11.33 -3.94
C VAL A 229 -12.37 -11.33 -3.23
N ILE A 230 -12.59 -10.34 -2.38
CA ILE A 230 -13.87 -10.11 -1.71
C ILE A 230 -14.62 -9.05 -2.50
N THR A 231 -15.79 -9.43 -3.01
CA THR A 231 -16.69 -8.54 -3.75
C THR A 231 -17.41 -7.56 -2.80
N PRO A 232 -17.99 -6.46 -3.31
CA PRO A 232 -18.79 -5.55 -2.48
C PRO A 232 -19.95 -6.20 -1.73
N THR A 233 -20.46 -7.34 -2.22
CA THR A 233 -21.53 -8.13 -1.57
C THR A 233 -21.00 -9.10 -0.51
N GLY A 234 -19.68 -9.23 -0.37
CA GLY A 234 -19.03 -10.15 0.57
C GLY A 234 -18.72 -11.54 0.00
N ALA A 235 -19.09 -11.83 -1.25
CA ALA A 235 -18.69 -13.08 -1.89
C ALA A 235 -17.17 -13.13 -2.08
N VAL A 236 -16.57 -14.29 -1.79
CA VAL A 236 -15.11 -14.51 -1.86
C VAL A 236 -14.79 -15.39 -3.06
N VAL A 237 -13.94 -14.90 -3.96
CA VAL A 237 -13.35 -15.65 -5.07
C VAL A 237 -11.91 -15.99 -4.71
N ARG A 238 -11.49 -17.24 -4.91
CA ARG A 238 -10.13 -17.70 -4.57
C ARG A 238 -9.39 -18.12 -5.83
N GLY A 239 -8.26 -17.48 -6.08
CA GLY A 239 -7.29 -17.90 -7.08
C GLY A 239 -6.53 -19.15 -6.65
N ALA A 240 -5.90 -19.82 -7.61
CA ALA A 240 -5.02 -20.95 -7.32
C ALA A 240 -3.71 -20.46 -6.67
N PRO A 241 -3.10 -21.25 -5.76
CA PRO A 241 -1.74 -21.03 -5.28
C PRO A 241 -0.73 -20.95 -6.43
N ILE A 242 0.24 -20.05 -6.27
CA ILE A 242 1.29 -19.83 -7.26
C ILE A 242 2.61 -20.30 -6.69
N ALA A 243 3.21 -21.28 -7.37
CA ALA A 243 4.56 -21.70 -7.08
C ALA A 243 5.54 -20.52 -7.15
N TYR A 244 6.45 -20.48 -6.18
CA TYR A 244 7.55 -19.54 -6.14
C TYR A 244 8.77 -20.21 -5.53
N GLU A 245 9.94 -19.72 -5.91
CA GLU A 245 11.23 -20.11 -5.33
C GLU A 245 11.50 -19.20 -4.12
N PRO A 246 11.60 -19.74 -2.89
CA PRO A 246 11.99 -18.96 -1.73
C PRO A 246 13.41 -18.40 -1.89
N VAL A 247 13.57 -17.10 -1.68
CA VAL A 247 14.88 -16.42 -1.77
C VAL A 247 15.52 -16.42 -0.39
N ARG A 248 16.70 -17.00 -0.24
CA ARG A 248 17.45 -16.98 1.03
C ARG A 248 17.86 -15.55 1.40
N ILE A 249 17.72 -15.19 2.67
CA ILE A 249 18.16 -13.88 3.16
C ILE A 249 19.66 -13.95 3.47
N THR A 250 20.46 -13.24 2.67
CA THR A 250 21.88 -12.99 2.94
C THR A 250 22.09 -11.53 3.34
N ASP A 251 23.33 -11.08 3.50
CA ASP A 251 23.61 -9.69 3.86
C ASP A 251 23.24 -8.71 2.73
N ALA A 252 23.27 -9.14 1.47
CA ALA A 252 22.82 -8.33 0.34
C ALA A 252 21.31 -8.00 0.44
N GLU A 253 20.49 -9.00 0.78
CA GLU A 253 19.04 -8.85 0.95
C GLU A 253 18.69 -7.96 2.15
N LYS A 254 19.48 -8.05 3.23
CA LYS A 254 19.31 -7.16 4.39
C LYS A 254 19.61 -5.72 4.02
N GLU A 255 20.71 -5.46 3.31
CA GLU A 255 21.08 -4.10 2.89
C GLU A 255 20.07 -3.51 1.88
N GLU A 256 19.56 -4.32 0.96
CA GLU A 256 18.47 -3.92 0.06
C GLU A 256 17.23 -3.48 0.85
N PHE A 257 16.76 -4.31 1.79
CA PHE A 257 15.61 -3.99 2.63
C PHE A 257 15.81 -2.69 3.43
N LEU A 258 17.01 -2.49 4.00
CA LEU A 258 17.32 -1.29 4.76
C LEU A 258 17.38 -0.03 3.88
N THR A 259 17.97 -0.16 2.70
CA THR A 259 18.01 0.93 1.70
C THR A 259 16.61 1.32 1.26
N GLU A 260 15.76 0.35 0.94
CA GLU A 260 14.36 0.63 0.58
C GLU A 260 13.58 1.23 1.74
N SER A 261 13.77 0.73 2.96
CA SER A 261 13.12 1.28 4.16
C SER A 261 13.52 2.75 4.42
N ARG A 262 14.79 3.11 4.17
CA ARG A 262 15.28 4.50 4.23
C ARG A 262 14.63 5.37 3.15
N ARG A 263 14.67 4.91 1.89
CA ARG A 263 14.08 5.61 0.73
C ARG A 263 12.59 5.89 0.87
N GLN A 264 11.86 5.03 1.58
CA GLN A 264 10.40 5.13 1.73
C GLN A 264 9.95 5.89 2.99
N GLY A 265 10.85 6.22 3.92
CA GLY A 265 10.54 6.97 5.13
C GLY A 265 9.43 6.32 5.96
N GLY A 266 9.71 5.16 6.55
CA GLY A 266 8.75 4.33 7.29
C GLY A 266 7.87 5.09 8.29
N LEU A 267 6.63 4.63 8.48
CA LEU A 267 5.71 5.22 9.43
C LEU A 267 6.08 4.81 10.87
N SER A 268 6.26 5.79 11.74
CA SER A 268 6.42 5.60 13.18
C SER A 268 5.15 6.00 13.92
N ILE A 269 4.72 5.15 14.85
CA ILE A 269 3.59 5.41 15.75
C ILE A 269 4.14 5.40 17.18
N GLY A 270 4.10 6.55 17.85
CA GLY A 270 4.40 6.67 19.26
C GLY A 270 3.13 6.58 20.08
N VAL A 271 3.18 5.87 21.21
CA VAL A 271 2.10 5.79 22.17
C VAL A 271 2.67 6.07 23.56
N GLN A 272 2.12 7.06 24.25
CA GLN A 272 2.52 7.43 25.60
C GLN A 272 1.32 7.26 26.53
N ASN A 273 1.55 6.67 27.71
CA ASN A 273 0.53 6.53 28.75
C ASN A 273 1.01 7.31 29.98
N GLU A 274 0.30 8.38 30.32
CA GLU A 274 0.52 9.14 31.54
C GLU A 274 -0.72 9.02 32.42
N ASN A 275 -0.60 8.33 33.56
CA ASN A 275 -1.69 8.16 34.54
C ASN A 275 -3.01 7.61 33.94
N GLY A 276 -2.92 6.72 32.95
CA GLY A 276 -4.10 6.14 32.27
C GLY A 276 -4.60 6.96 31.08
N GLN A 277 -4.01 8.13 30.81
CA GLN A 277 -4.26 8.91 29.61
C GLN A 277 -3.30 8.47 28.49
N MET A 278 -3.89 7.92 27.43
CA MET A 278 -3.16 7.49 26.24
C MET A 278 -3.05 8.65 25.26
N SER A 279 -1.84 9.01 24.84
CA SER A 279 -1.58 9.94 23.75
C SER A 279 -0.83 9.25 22.61
N PHE A 280 -1.02 9.76 21.40
CA PHE A 280 -0.48 9.20 20.17
C PHE A 280 0.31 10.24 19.40
N SER A 281 1.40 9.81 18.79
CA SER A 281 2.15 10.60 17.82
C SER A 281 2.36 9.80 16.55
N LEU A 282 2.23 10.48 15.41
CA LEU A 282 2.49 9.92 14.08
C LEU A 282 3.66 10.68 13.47
N GLY A 283 4.50 9.99 12.73
CA GLY A 283 5.63 10.59 12.03
C GLY A 283 6.24 9.66 11.00
N ARG A 284 7.13 10.21 10.19
CA ARG A 284 7.98 9.43 9.27
C ARG A 284 9.41 9.37 9.75
N GLY A 285 10.07 8.26 9.45
CA GLY A 285 11.49 8.09 9.66
C GLY A 285 11.89 6.62 9.60
N ALA A 286 13.14 6.38 9.21
CA ALA A 286 13.72 5.06 9.38
C ALA A 286 13.78 4.71 10.89
N PRO A 287 13.64 3.42 11.27
CA PRO A 287 13.88 3.00 12.63
C PRO A 287 15.24 3.52 13.11
N ARG A 288 15.25 4.26 14.23
CA ARG A 288 16.51 4.70 14.85
C ARG A 288 17.22 3.48 15.44
N SER A 289 18.20 2.90 14.73
CA SER A 289 19.48 2.40 15.29
C SER A 289 20.28 1.50 14.32
N ASP A 290 21.59 1.48 14.57
CA ASP A 290 22.64 0.53 14.13
C ASP A 290 22.34 -0.97 14.41
N ARG A 291 21.17 -1.30 14.97
CA ARG A 291 20.81 -2.65 15.45
C ARG A 291 20.06 -3.49 14.43
N THR A 292 19.99 -3.05 13.16
CA THR A 292 19.31 -3.79 12.09
C THR A 292 19.96 -5.14 11.79
N ARG A 293 21.26 -5.31 12.13
CA ARG A 293 21.96 -6.60 12.10
C ARG A 293 21.51 -7.58 13.20
N GLU A 294 20.86 -7.10 14.27
CA GLU A 294 20.33 -7.89 15.39
C GLU A 294 18.81 -8.16 15.29
N LEU A 295 18.19 -7.75 14.18
CA LEU A 295 16.79 -8.08 13.90
C LEU A 295 16.64 -9.60 13.65
N PRO A 296 15.53 -10.22 14.07
CA PRO A 296 15.32 -11.65 13.88
C PRO A 296 14.92 -11.93 12.42
N TRP A 297 15.88 -11.94 11.50
CA TRP A 297 15.64 -12.22 10.09
C TRP A 297 15.17 -13.67 9.89
N PRO A 298 14.12 -13.92 9.09
CA PRO A 298 13.77 -15.27 8.68
C PRO A 298 14.85 -15.85 7.74
N GLU A 299 14.79 -17.16 7.49
CA GLU A 299 15.75 -17.82 6.57
C GLU A 299 15.54 -17.39 5.11
N THR A 300 14.30 -17.09 4.72
CA THR A 300 13.91 -16.75 3.35
C THR A 300 12.95 -15.57 3.30
N LYS A 301 12.98 -14.80 2.21
CA LYS A 301 11.99 -13.75 1.89
C LYS A 301 10.59 -14.36 1.73
N PRO A 302 9.52 -13.63 2.08
CA PRO A 302 8.17 -14.01 1.69
C PRO A 302 8.00 -13.86 0.16
N PRO A 303 6.95 -14.41 -0.45
CA PRO A 303 6.80 -14.41 -1.90
C PRO A 303 6.66 -13.01 -2.53
N PHE A 304 6.17 -12.02 -1.78
CA PHE A 304 5.85 -10.68 -2.26
C PHE A 304 5.99 -9.63 -1.16
N ASP A 305 6.02 -8.36 -1.56
CA ASP A 305 5.98 -7.21 -0.65
C ASP A 305 4.51 -6.80 -0.35
N ALA A 306 4.06 -7.01 0.89
CA ALA A 306 2.70 -6.65 1.33
C ALA A 306 2.43 -5.13 1.33
N GLY A 307 3.49 -4.32 1.26
CA GLY A 307 3.46 -2.87 1.15
C GLY A 307 3.31 -2.35 -0.28
N ASP A 308 3.66 -3.13 -1.30
CA ASP A 308 3.74 -2.67 -2.70
C ASP A 308 2.73 -3.42 -3.59
N LEU A 309 1.46 -3.04 -3.42
CA LEU A 309 0.30 -3.62 -4.08
C LEU A 309 -0.55 -2.50 -4.67
N TRP A 310 -0.93 -2.65 -5.93
CA TRP A 310 -1.65 -1.62 -6.68
C TRP A 310 -2.83 -2.22 -7.43
N VAL A 311 -3.89 -1.44 -7.62
CA VAL A 311 -5.01 -1.84 -8.48
C VAL A 311 -5.16 -0.83 -9.60
N ASP A 312 -5.12 -1.32 -10.83
CA ASP A 312 -5.21 -0.48 -12.02
C ASP A 312 -6.65 -0.17 -12.43
N GLY A 313 -6.82 0.71 -13.43
CA GLY A 313 -8.14 1.11 -13.94
C GLY A 313 -8.93 -0.01 -14.65
N LEU A 314 -8.31 -1.19 -14.86
CA LEU A 314 -8.98 -2.41 -15.35
C LEU A 314 -9.34 -3.35 -14.18
N GLU A 315 -9.26 -2.84 -12.96
CA GLU A 315 -9.47 -3.55 -11.71
C GLU A 315 -8.48 -4.70 -11.50
N ARG A 316 -7.32 -4.72 -12.18
CA ARG A 316 -6.33 -5.78 -12.01
C ARG A 316 -5.40 -5.44 -10.85
N LEU A 317 -5.09 -6.45 -10.03
CA LEU A 317 -4.14 -6.31 -8.93
C LEU A 317 -2.71 -6.54 -9.43
N TRP A 318 -1.81 -5.63 -9.08
CA TRP A 318 -0.38 -5.73 -9.30
C TRP A 318 0.30 -6.02 -7.96
N VAL A 319 1.09 -7.09 -7.91
CA VAL A 319 1.75 -7.58 -6.69
C VAL A 319 3.26 -7.59 -6.90
N ARG A 320 4.01 -6.76 -6.16
CA ARG A 320 5.47 -6.76 -6.24
C ARG A 320 6.06 -8.05 -5.65
N ARG A 321 6.87 -8.74 -6.43
CA ARG A 321 7.59 -9.95 -6.01
C ARG A 321 8.86 -9.60 -5.25
N HIS A 322 9.17 -10.37 -4.21
CA HIS A 322 10.53 -10.42 -3.70
C HIS A 322 11.36 -11.32 -4.60
N LEU A 323 12.50 -10.79 -5.04
CA LEU A 323 13.51 -11.48 -5.84
C LEU A 323 14.85 -11.44 -5.10
N GLU A 324 15.88 -12.05 -5.67
CA GLU A 324 17.26 -11.89 -5.18
C GLU A 324 17.67 -10.41 -5.23
N ALA A 325 18.55 -10.02 -4.30
CA ALA A 325 18.97 -8.64 -4.19
C ALA A 325 19.56 -8.11 -5.51
N GLY A 326 19.16 -6.89 -5.90
CA GLY A 326 19.63 -6.25 -7.13
C GLY A 326 18.96 -6.73 -8.42
N GLN A 327 18.07 -7.73 -8.36
CA GLN A 327 17.24 -8.05 -9.52
C GLN A 327 16.23 -6.91 -9.81
N PRO A 328 15.94 -6.63 -11.09
CA PRO A 328 14.96 -5.61 -11.44
C PRO A 328 13.57 -5.91 -10.85
N PRO A 329 12.86 -4.90 -10.33
CA PRO A 329 11.55 -5.08 -9.69
C PRO A 329 10.54 -5.74 -10.64
N ARG A 330 9.85 -6.78 -10.16
CA ARG A 330 8.83 -7.52 -10.91
C ARG A 330 7.48 -7.48 -10.22
N TYR A 331 6.43 -7.24 -11.00
CA TYR A 331 5.04 -7.27 -10.56
C TYR A 331 4.30 -8.41 -11.26
N ASP A 332 3.64 -9.26 -10.49
CA ASP A 332 2.65 -10.21 -11.02
C ASP A 332 1.28 -9.53 -11.10
N ILE A 333 0.54 -9.74 -12.18
CA ILE A 333 -0.75 -9.10 -12.46
C ILE A 333 -1.88 -10.13 -12.40
N PHE A 334 -2.91 -9.83 -11.62
CA PHE A 334 -4.04 -10.69 -11.34
C PHE A 334 -5.35 -10.07 -11.81
N THR A 335 -6.24 -10.90 -12.34
CA THR A 335 -7.61 -10.51 -12.68
C THR A 335 -8.47 -10.30 -11.43
N PRO A 336 -9.66 -9.69 -11.57
CA PRO A 336 -10.68 -9.66 -10.52
C PRO A 336 -11.16 -11.02 -9.99
N ASN A 337 -10.75 -12.13 -10.61
CA ASN A 337 -11.03 -13.48 -10.14
C ASN A 337 -9.83 -14.14 -9.44
N GLY A 338 -8.76 -13.39 -9.15
CA GLY A 338 -7.56 -13.91 -8.49
C GLY A 338 -6.66 -14.75 -9.40
N GLN A 339 -6.87 -14.73 -10.72
CA GLN A 339 -6.02 -15.46 -11.67
C GLN A 339 -4.83 -14.61 -12.13
N ARG A 340 -3.61 -15.12 -11.98
CA ARG A 340 -2.40 -14.48 -12.53
C ARG A 340 -2.40 -14.58 -14.05
N VAL A 341 -2.35 -13.45 -14.73
CA VAL A 341 -2.45 -13.36 -16.21
C VAL A 341 -1.22 -12.76 -16.87
N ALA A 342 -0.44 -11.98 -16.14
CA ALA A 342 0.73 -11.32 -16.68
C ALA A 342 1.78 -11.03 -15.61
N MET A 343 2.96 -10.63 -16.06
CA MET A 343 4.01 -10.03 -15.24
C MET A 343 4.65 -8.85 -15.96
N VAL A 344 5.12 -7.88 -15.19
CA VAL A 344 5.85 -6.70 -15.67
C VAL A 344 7.15 -6.59 -14.89
N THR A 345 8.25 -6.29 -15.58
CA THR A 345 9.53 -5.96 -14.95
C THR A 345 9.85 -4.50 -15.22
N LEU A 346 10.13 -3.75 -14.15
CA LEU A 346 10.60 -2.37 -14.25
C LEU A 346 12.12 -2.35 -14.37
N GLY A 347 12.68 -1.26 -14.89
CA GLY A 347 14.12 -1.01 -14.77
C GLY A 347 14.56 -0.94 -13.30
N ALA A 348 15.85 -1.10 -13.04
CA ALA A 348 16.40 -0.99 -11.67
C ALA A 348 16.02 0.34 -10.99
N ASN A 349 15.96 0.33 -9.66
CA ASN A 349 15.62 1.48 -8.81
C ASN A 349 14.27 2.13 -9.12
N ARG A 350 13.30 1.37 -9.63
CA ARG A 350 11.94 1.85 -9.94
C ARG A 350 10.88 1.15 -9.10
N ARG A 351 9.84 1.87 -8.74
CA ARG A 351 8.66 1.31 -8.08
C ARG A 351 7.40 1.99 -8.57
N VAL A 352 6.29 1.25 -8.62
CA VAL A 352 4.99 1.86 -8.86
C VAL A 352 4.61 2.74 -7.67
N ILE A 353 4.09 3.93 -7.93
CA ILE A 353 3.65 4.89 -6.90
C ILE A 353 2.25 5.45 -7.13
N GLY A 354 1.61 5.07 -8.24
CA GLY A 354 0.26 5.49 -8.55
C GLY A 354 -0.21 4.97 -9.91
N MET A 355 -1.52 4.97 -10.10
CA MET A 355 -2.16 4.58 -11.35
C MET A 355 -3.32 5.52 -11.63
N GLY A 356 -3.52 5.83 -12.89
CA GLY A 356 -4.58 6.69 -13.37
C GLY A 356 -5.45 6.00 -14.42
N GLU A 357 -6.16 6.78 -15.23
CA GLU A 357 -6.99 6.25 -16.31
C GLU A 357 -6.11 5.88 -17.51
N GLY A 358 -5.65 4.63 -17.54
CA GLY A 358 -4.75 4.14 -18.59
C GLY A 358 -3.30 4.61 -18.43
N THR A 359 -2.94 5.19 -17.28
CA THR A 359 -1.60 5.67 -16.97
C THR A 359 -1.02 4.93 -15.75
N LEU A 360 0.29 4.70 -15.79
CA LEU A 360 1.05 4.12 -14.69
C LEU A 360 2.11 5.14 -14.26
N TYR A 361 2.22 5.40 -12.97
CA TYR A 361 3.20 6.31 -12.41
C TYR A 361 4.24 5.54 -11.60
N VAL A 362 5.51 5.82 -11.90
CA VAL A 362 6.67 5.12 -11.35
C VAL A 362 7.60 6.15 -10.73
N ALA A 363 8.04 5.89 -9.49
CA ALA A 363 9.15 6.61 -8.90
C ALA A 363 10.45 5.92 -9.31
N ARG A 364 11.44 6.69 -9.77
CA ARG A 364 12.82 6.24 -9.99
C ARG A 364 13.73 6.91 -8.97
N ASN A 365 14.55 6.13 -8.27
CA ASN A 365 15.65 6.67 -7.47
C ASN A 365 16.92 6.78 -8.33
N ASP A 366 17.67 7.87 -8.16
CA ASP A 366 19.05 7.97 -8.65
C ASP A 366 20.06 7.46 -7.60
N ASP A 367 21.34 7.69 -7.86
CA ASP A 367 22.43 7.23 -7.00
C ASP A 367 22.52 8.01 -5.67
N ASP A 368 21.91 9.20 -5.61
CA ASP A 368 21.80 10.05 -4.41
C ASP A 368 20.47 9.84 -3.65
N ASP A 369 19.74 8.77 -4.00
CA ASP A 369 18.42 8.41 -3.46
C ASP A 369 17.29 9.42 -3.74
N LEU A 370 17.51 10.42 -4.60
CA LEU A 370 16.49 11.39 -4.99
C LEU A 370 15.42 10.73 -5.86
N GLN A 371 14.14 11.09 -5.64
CA GLN A 371 13.02 10.47 -6.35
C GLN A 371 12.58 11.31 -7.55
N TYR A 372 12.51 10.69 -8.72
CA TYR A 372 11.98 11.27 -9.95
C TYR A 372 10.68 10.59 -10.35
N LEU A 373 9.73 11.37 -10.86
CA LEU A 373 8.45 10.85 -11.36
C LEU A 373 8.55 10.51 -12.85
N GLU A 374 8.22 9.26 -13.20
CA GLU A 374 8.03 8.79 -14.57
C GLU A 374 6.57 8.39 -14.80
N ARG A 375 6.04 8.68 -16.00
CA ARG A 375 4.71 8.23 -16.44
C ARG A 375 4.83 7.27 -17.62
N TYR A 376 4.16 6.14 -17.53
CA TYR A 376 4.04 5.12 -18.57
C TYR A 376 2.58 4.94 -19.01
N VAL A 377 2.39 4.34 -20.18
CA VAL A 377 1.08 3.83 -20.59
C VAL A 377 0.80 2.56 -19.80
N LEU A 378 -0.40 2.46 -19.22
CA LEU A 378 -0.82 1.22 -18.57
C LEU A 378 -1.03 0.14 -19.65
N PRO A 379 -0.39 -1.04 -19.54
CA PRO A 379 -0.54 -2.10 -20.53
C PRO A 379 -1.95 -2.69 -20.46
N ARG A 380 -2.55 -2.99 -21.62
CA ARG A 380 -3.94 -3.50 -21.70
C ARG A 380 -4.01 -5.02 -21.54
#